data_AF-A0A3A9IEZ3-F1
#
_entry.id   AF-A0A3A9IEZ3-F1
#
_cell.length_a   1.000
_cell.length_b   1.000
_cell.length_c   1.000
_cell.angle_alpha   90.00
_cell.angle_beta   90.00
_cell.angle_gamma   90.00
#
_symmetry.space_group_name_H-M   'P 1'
#
loop_
_entity.id
_entity.type
_entity.pdbx_description
1 polymer ?
#
loop_
_entity_poly.entity_id
_entity_poly.type
_entity_poly.pdbx_seq_one_letter_code
_entity_poly.pdbx_strand_id
1 'polypeptide(L)'
;MPPCIPPECEPFDHQGFWHKLWAFAKRAGRPFIETCLLLYYTSQKDDLPLWAKLLIYSALAYFISPIDAIPDVLPMGLADDIAVLSAALASITTFIDDQIRARVTRKMRELFGDA
;
A
#
# COMPACT_ATOMS: atom_id res chain seq x y z
N MET A 1 -1.19 7.60 -60.85
CA MET A 1 -0.35 7.67 -59.64
C MET A 1 -1.26 7.36 -58.47
N PRO A 2 -1.11 6.22 -57.77
CA PRO A 2 -1.98 5.90 -56.64
C PRO A 2 -1.76 6.91 -55.50
N PRO A 3 -2.80 7.26 -54.73
CA PRO A 3 -2.67 8.17 -53.59
C PRO A 3 -1.81 7.53 -52.50
N CYS A 4 -0.90 8.31 -51.90
CA CYS A 4 -0.12 7.92 -50.74
C CYS A 4 -1.07 7.71 -49.55
N ILE A 5 -1.34 6.45 -49.20
CA ILE A 5 -2.05 6.09 -47.98
C ILE A 5 -1.07 6.41 -46.82
N PRO A 6 -1.45 7.26 -45.84
CA PRO A 6 -0.62 7.47 -44.66
C PRO A 6 -0.42 6.10 -43.96
N PRO A 7 0.81 5.77 -43.52
CA PRO A 7 1.04 4.50 -42.84
C PRO A 7 0.14 4.42 -41.60
N GLU A 8 -0.37 3.21 -41.41
CA GLU A 8 -1.32 2.77 -40.38
C GLU A 8 -1.06 3.44 -39.03
N CYS A 9 -2.14 3.81 -38.31
CA CYS A 9 -2.06 4.20 -36.89
C CYS A 9 -1.14 3.21 -36.17
N GLU A 10 -0.06 3.68 -35.54
CA GLU A 10 0.82 2.81 -34.77
C GLU A 10 -0.04 1.92 -33.86
N PRO A 11 0.09 0.59 -33.96
CA PRO A 11 -0.73 -0.32 -33.17
C PRO A 11 -0.49 -0.04 -31.69
N PHE A 12 -1.57 0.10 -30.93
CA PHE A 12 -1.51 0.38 -29.50
C PHE A 12 -0.61 -0.65 -28.80
N ASP A 13 0.49 -0.18 -28.19
CA ASP A 13 1.43 -1.03 -27.47
C ASP A 13 0.83 -1.47 -26.13
N HIS A 14 0.10 -2.58 -26.18
CA HIS A 14 -0.48 -3.23 -25.00
C HIS A 14 0.58 -3.58 -23.95
N GLN A 15 1.79 -3.95 -24.36
CA GLN A 15 2.84 -4.39 -23.43
C GLN A 15 3.45 -3.19 -22.69
N GLY A 16 3.72 -2.09 -23.40
CA GLY A 16 4.15 -0.82 -22.81
C GLY A 16 3.11 -0.22 -21.87
N PHE A 17 1.81 -0.37 -22.18
CA PHE A 17 0.73 0.04 -21.28
C PHE A 17 0.80 -0.70 -19.94
N TRP A 18 0.85 -2.03 -19.95
CA TRP A 18 0.93 -2.83 -18.71
C TRP A 18 2.20 -2.53 -17.91
N HIS A 19 3.33 -2.31 -18.58
CA HIS A 19 4.56 -1.92 -17.92
C HIS A 19 4.42 -0.59 -17.17
N LYS A 20 3.87 0.44 -17.83
CA LYS A 20 3.63 1.76 -17.23
C LYS A 20 2.62 1.68 -16.08
N LEU A 21 1.55 0.92 -16.25
CA LEU A 21 0.54 0.71 -15.22
C LEU A 21 1.14 0.05 -13.97
N TRP A 22 1.91 -1.03 -14.14
CA TRP A 22 2.57 -1.70 -13.02
C TRP A 22 3.62 -0.83 -12.35
N ALA A 23 4.39 -0.05 -13.11
CA ALA A 23 5.35 0.91 -12.56
C ALA A 23 4.64 1.99 -11.71
N PHE A 24 3.50 2.49 -12.20
CA PHE A 24 2.66 3.44 -11.46
C PHE A 24 2.07 2.81 -10.20
N ALA A 25 1.50 1.61 -10.30
CA ALA A 25 0.93 0.87 -9.16
C ALA A 25 1.98 0.61 -8.07
N LYS A 26 3.20 0.19 -8.45
CA LYS A 26 4.32 0.04 -7.51
C LYS A 26 4.67 1.35 -6.82
N ARG A 27 4.72 2.46 -7.57
CA ARG A 27 5.07 3.78 -7.02
C ARG A 27 3.98 4.33 -6.10
N ALA A 28 2.71 4.20 -6.48
CA ALA A 28 1.56 4.63 -5.70
C ALA A 28 1.32 3.75 -4.46
N GLY A 29 1.59 2.44 -4.56
CA GLY A 29 1.46 1.49 -3.45
C GLY A 29 2.61 1.52 -2.45
N ARG A 30 3.76 2.12 -2.79
CA ARG A 30 4.94 2.21 -1.91
C ARG A 30 4.64 2.81 -0.52
N PRO A 31 4.05 4.01 -0.36
CA PRO A 31 3.76 4.58 0.96
C PRO A 31 2.76 3.73 1.76
N PHE A 32 1.88 3.04 1.05
CA PHE A 32 0.89 2.17 1.66
C PHE A 32 1.54 0.93 2.27
N ILE A 33 2.39 0.24 1.51
CA ILE A 33 3.15 -0.92 2.00
C ILE A 33 4.08 -0.52 3.15
N GLU A 34 4.69 0.66 3.08
CA GLU A 34 5.52 1.20 4.17
C GLU A 34 4.73 1.33 5.47
N THR A 35 3.51 1.88 5.40
CA THR A 35 2.60 1.99 6.56
C THR A 35 2.24 0.62 7.13
N CYS A 36 1.89 -0.34 6.27
CA CYS A 36 1.58 -1.70 6.71
C CYS A 36 2.77 -2.39 7.39
N LEU A 37 3.99 -2.19 6.87
CA LEU A 37 5.21 -2.73 7.47
C LEU A 37 5.53 -2.08 8.82
N LEU A 38 5.33 -0.77 8.95
CA LEU A 38 5.48 -0.07 10.23
C LEU A 38 4.53 -0.64 11.28
N LEU A 39 3.26 -0.81 10.94
CA LEU A 39 2.26 -1.42 11.81
C LEU A 39 2.67 -2.87 12.18
N TYR A 40 2.98 -3.69 11.18
CA TYR A 40 3.35 -5.09 11.37
C TYR A 40 4.58 -5.29 12.27
N TYR A 41 5.67 -4.55 12.03
CA TYR A 41 6.87 -4.66 12.88
C TYR A 41 6.67 -4.07 14.27
N THR A 42 5.84 -3.03 14.40
CA THR A 42 5.50 -2.48 15.72
C THR A 42 4.70 -3.48 16.56
N SER A 43 3.76 -4.21 15.95
CA SER A 43 2.95 -5.22 16.65
C SER A 43 3.77 -6.36 17.28
N GLN A 44 4.97 -6.62 16.76
CA GLN A 44 5.88 -7.66 17.24
C GLN A 44 6.68 -7.25 18.48
N LYS A 45 6.57 -6.00 18.95
CA LYS A 45 7.22 -5.60 20.20
C LYS A 45 6.55 -6.28 21.39
N ASP A 46 7.36 -6.88 22.25
CA ASP A 46 6.87 -7.52 23.47
C ASP A 46 6.25 -6.50 24.43
N ASP A 47 6.87 -5.32 24.54
CA ASP A 47 6.45 -4.21 25.41
C ASP A 47 5.34 -3.32 24.82
N LEU A 48 4.70 -3.76 23.73
CA LEU A 48 3.59 -2.99 23.15
C LEU A 48 2.29 -3.27 23.95
N PRO A 49 1.56 -2.23 24.40
CA PRO A 49 0.35 -2.42 25.17
C PRO A 49 -0.71 -3.16 24.35
N LEU A 50 -1.52 -3.99 25.01
CA LEU A 50 -2.47 -4.89 24.36
C LEU A 50 -3.46 -4.14 23.45
N TRP A 51 -3.94 -2.97 23.86
CA TRP A 51 -4.85 -2.15 23.06
C TRP A 51 -4.22 -1.72 21.73
N ALA A 52 -2.92 -1.41 21.72
CA ALA A 52 -2.21 -1.00 20.51
C ALA A 52 -1.96 -2.20 19.58
N LYS A 53 -1.63 -3.38 20.14
CA LYS A 53 -1.58 -4.63 19.37
C LYS A 53 -2.93 -4.91 18.69
N LEU A 54 -4.02 -4.85 19.46
CA LEU A 54 -5.37 -5.06 18.95
C LEU A 54 -5.74 -4.07 17.84
N LEU A 55 -5.40 -2.79 18.02
CA LEU A 55 -5.64 -1.75 17.01
C LEU A 55 -4.85 -1.97 15.72
N ILE A 56 -3.59 -2.41 15.82
CA ILE A 56 -2.79 -2.76 14.64
C ILE A 56 -3.38 -3.98 13.93
N TYR A 57 -3.72 -5.04 14.67
CA TYR A 57 -4.29 -6.24 14.08
C TYR A 57 -5.68 -5.98 13.47
N SER A 58 -6.51 -5.13 14.09
CA SER A 58 -7.79 -4.75 13.49
C SER A 58 -7.60 -3.98 12.20
N ALA A 59 -6.66 -3.03 12.14
CA ALA A 59 -6.36 -2.27 10.92
C ALA A 59 -5.78 -3.16 9.81
N LEU A 60 -4.88 -4.10 10.13
CA LEU A 60 -4.31 -5.04 9.17
C LEU A 60 -5.31 -6.12 8.71
N ALA A 61 -6.16 -6.63 9.60
CA ALA A 61 -7.19 -7.60 9.27
C ALA A 61 -8.25 -6.98 8.36
N TYR A 62 -8.66 -5.74 8.65
CA TYR A 62 -9.55 -4.96 7.80
C TYR A 62 -8.93 -4.73 6.41
N PHE A 63 -7.62 -4.50 6.32
CA PHE A 63 -6.91 -4.37 5.05
C PHE A 63 -6.82 -5.67 4.22
N ILE A 64 -6.57 -6.82 4.86
CA ILE A 64 -6.35 -8.11 4.15
C ILE A 64 -7.67 -8.80 3.80
N SER A 65 -8.77 -8.51 4.51
CA SER A 65 -10.05 -9.16 4.27
C SER A 65 -10.60 -8.79 2.88
N PRO A 66 -10.84 -9.78 2.00
CA PRO A 66 -11.57 -9.52 0.77
C PRO A 66 -13.04 -9.29 1.16
N ILE A 67 -13.45 -8.03 1.31
CA ILE A 67 -14.85 -7.52 1.30
C ILE A 67 -15.60 -7.34 2.65
N ASP A 68 -15.41 -8.10 3.74
CA ASP A 68 -16.58 -8.31 4.65
C ASP A 68 -16.37 -8.04 6.17
N ALA A 69 -16.64 -6.81 6.63
CA ALA A 69 -16.98 -6.54 8.04
C ALA A 69 -18.02 -5.43 8.25
N ILE A 70 -18.28 -4.60 7.23
CA ILE A 70 -19.43 -3.69 7.21
C ILE A 70 -20.05 -3.68 5.81
N PRO A 71 -20.70 -4.76 5.37
CA PRO A 71 -21.68 -4.62 4.30
C PRO A 71 -22.75 -3.63 4.79
N ASP A 72 -22.97 -2.55 4.02
CA ASP A 72 -24.06 -1.55 4.09
C ASP A 72 -23.97 -0.27 4.95
N VAL A 73 -22.94 0.61 4.87
CA VAL A 73 -23.15 2.00 5.37
C VAL A 73 -22.50 3.20 4.65
N LEU A 74 -21.46 3.08 3.82
CA LEU A 74 -20.81 4.30 3.29
C LEU A 74 -20.51 4.24 1.77
N PRO A 75 -20.99 5.20 0.96
CA PRO A 75 -20.73 5.24 -0.48
C PRO A 75 -19.32 5.78 -0.84
N MET A 76 -18.33 5.65 0.06
CA MET A 76 -16.97 6.23 -0.07
C MET A 76 -15.86 5.24 0.37
N GLY A 77 -15.86 4.02 -0.16
CA GLY A 77 -15.03 2.89 0.32
C GLY A 77 -13.59 2.77 -0.18
N LEU A 78 -12.85 3.86 -0.43
CA LEU A 78 -11.40 3.77 -0.74
C LEU A 78 -10.54 4.77 0.05
N ALA A 79 -11.09 5.96 0.31
CA ALA A 79 -10.44 6.95 1.17
C ALA A 79 -10.42 6.51 2.64
N ASP A 80 -11.43 5.73 3.07
CA ASP A 80 -11.58 5.30 4.45
C ASP A 80 -10.49 4.29 4.87
N ASP A 81 -10.07 3.37 4.00
CA ASP A 81 -9.05 2.37 4.33
C ASP A 81 -7.66 3.00 4.57
N ILE A 82 -7.31 4.00 3.76
CA ILE A 82 -6.08 4.79 3.95
C ILE A 82 -6.20 5.62 5.22
N ALA A 83 -7.38 6.18 5.51
CA ALA A 83 -7.62 6.95 6.71
C ALA A 83 -7.50 6.08 7.98
N VAL A 84 -8.05 4.86 7.98
CA VAL A 84 -7.96 3.90 9.08
C VAL A 84 -6.50 3.48 9.33
N LEU A 85 -5.75 3.11 8.29
CA LEU A 85 -4.34 2.75 8.44
C LEU A 85 -3.48 3.94 8.90
N SER A 86 -3.75 5.13 8.37
CA SER A 86 -3.05 6.35 8.76
C SER A 86 -3.36 6.75 10.20
N ALA A 87 -4.63 6.64 10.63
CA ALA A 87 -5.05 6.91 12.01
C ALA A 87 -4.47 5.88 12.98
N ALA A 88 -4.40 4.62 12.58
CA ALA A 88 -3.75 3.57 13.36
C ALA A 88 -2.25 3.83 13.52
N LEU A 89 -1.58 4.19 12.42
CA LEU A 89 -0.18 4.58 12.45
C LEU A 89 0.03 5.79 13.37
N ALA A 90 -0.79 6.83 13.23
CA ALA A 90 -0.76 8.03 14.08
C ALA A 90 -0.83 7.68 15.57
N SER A 91 -1.76 6.79 15.92
CA SER A 91 -2.02 6.33 17.29
C SER A 91 -0.86 5.55 17.90
N ILE A 92 -0.05 4.88 17.08
CA ILE A 92 1.07 4.04 17.54
C ILE A 92 2.45 4.64 17.24
N THR A 93 2.52 5.85 16.67
CA THR A 93 3.79 6.51 16.28
C THR A 93 4.82 6.57 17.40
N THR A 94 4.38 6.76 18.64
CA THR A 94 5.24 6.84 19.83
C THR A 94 5.93 5.52 20.16
N PHE A 95 5.40 4.39 19.69
CA PHE A 95 5.98 3.06 19.89
C PHE A 95 6.96 2.66 18.77
N ILE A 96 7.01 3.43 17.68
CA ILE A 96 7.89 3.21 16.53
C ILE A 96 9.28 3.75 16.85
N ASP A 97 10.22 2.83 17.09
CA ASP A 97 11.62 3.13 17.29
C ASP A 97 12.43 3.09 15.97
N ASP A 98 13.69 3.54 16.05
CA ASP A 98 14.60 3.55 14.91
C ASP A 98 14.92 2.14 14.40
N GLN A 99 14.85 1.12 15.26
CA GLN A 99 15.07 -0.27 14.86
C GLN A 99 13.95 -0.75 13.94
N ILE A 100 12.69 -0.43 14.24
CA ILE A 100 11.54 -0.70 13.37
C ILE A 100 11.70 0.04 12.06
N ARG A 101 12.01 1.35 12.09
CA ARG A 101 12.20 2.14 10.87
C ARG A 101 13.29 1.54 9.98
N ALA A 102 14.42 1.13 10.57
CA ALA A 102 15.50 0.47 9.84
C ALA A 102 15.09 -0.87 9.23
N ARG A 103 14.26 -1.67 9.94
CA ARG A 103 13.70 -2.92 9.40
C ARG A 103 12.75 -2.66 8.23
N VAL A 104 11.87 -1.67 8.34
CA VAL A 104 10.95 -1.25 7.27
C VAL A 104 11.74 -0.80 6.06
N THR A 105 12.71 0.12 6.21
CA THR A 105 13.51 0.62 5.10
C THR A 105 14.23 -0.50 4.35
N ARG A 106 14.81 -1.45 5.09
CA ARG A 106 15.45 -2.64 4.50
C ARG A 106 14.46 -3.49 3.70
N LYS A 107 13.28 -3.75 4.28
CA LYS A 107 12.24 -4.55 3.62
C LYS A 107 11.67 -3.84 2.38
N MET A 108 11.49 -2.53 2.46
CA MET A 108 11.04 -1.70 1.33
C MET A 108 12.05 -1.73 0.19
N ARG A 109 13.35 -1.69 0.49
CA ARG A 109 14.43 -1.86 -0.50
C ARG A 109 14.41 -3.26 -1.13
N GLU A 110 14.19 -4.32 -0.34
CA GLU A 110 14.06 -5.68 -0.87
C GLU A 110 12.86 -5.82 -1.82
N LEU A 111 11.71 -5.20 -1.49
CA LEU A 111 10.47 -5.36 -2.25
C LEU A 111 10.40 -4.46 -3.50
N PHE A 112 10.93 -3.25 -3.44
CA PHE A 112 10.82 -2.26 -4.51
C PHE A 112 12.14 -1.96 -5.22
N GLY A 113 13.27 -2.52 -4.73
CA GLY A 113 14.61 -2.18 -5.17
C GLY A 113 15.15 -0.92 -4.50
N ASP A 114 16.44 -0.63 -4.74
CA ASP A 114 16.97 0.71 -4.53
C ASP A 114 16.35 1.63 -5.59
N ALA A 115 15.50 2.55 -5.13
CA ALA A 115 14.95 3.61 -5.98
C ALA A 115 15.99 4.71 -6.22
#